data_AF-A0AAN8JXP1-F1
#
_entry.id   AF-A0AAN8JXP1-F1
#
_cell.length_a   1.000
_cell.length_b   1.000
_cell.length_c   1.000
_cell.angle_alpha   90.00
_cell.angle_beta   90.00
_cell.angle_gamma   90.00
#
_symmetry.space_group_name_H-M   'P 1'
#
loop_
_entity.id
_entity.type
_entity.pdbx_description
1 polymer ?
#
loop_
_entity_poly.entity_id
_entity_poly.type
_entity_poly.pdbx_seq_one_letter_code
_entity_poly.pdbx_strand_id
1 'polypeptide(L)'
;MANRIARKLMIQKYGEDEVHLATRTNLMYIPWNTLFDLANITDPRDVTGRRDFHVVGEGFGLTSVEIIAIRERKRESSVTMAIFETVSRNGKTYMDLLVIWLRHAIDGINKILESWPETLQRKMRSELRNHNPRASFLTPVQTSWDCPSTLQSNHRFTSRRNSIPDEHHVRI
;
A
#
# COMPACT_ATOMS: atom_id res chain seq x y z
N MET A 1 -1.85 23.91 9.26
CA MET A 1 -0.94 23.22 10.22
C MET A 1 -0.86 21.71 9.98
N ALA A 2 -1.98 20.96 10.05
CA ALA A 2 -2.00 19.49 9.91
C ALA A 2 -1.35 18.93 8.63
N ASN A 3 -1.54 19.57 7.46
CA ASN A 3 -0.90 19.13 6.21
C ASN A 3 0.63 19.12 6.28
N ARG A 4 1.23 20.14 6.90
CA ARG A 4 2.69 20.20 7.09
C ARG A 4 3.18 19.05 7.98
N ILE A 5 2.42 18.68 9.01
CA ILE A 5 2.75 17.59 9.92
C ILE A 5 2.62 16.24 9.21
N ALA A 6 1.52 16.02 8.47
CA ALA A 6 1.30 14.83 7.67
C ALA A 6 2.44 14.60 6.66
N ARG A 7 2.86 15.65 5.95
CA ARG A 7 3.97 15.58 5.00
C ARG A 7 5.27 15.20 5.69
N LYS A 8 5.59 15.85 6.81
CA LYS A 8 6.79 15.54 7.60
C LYS A 8 6.81 14.08 8.07
N LEU A 9 5.67 13.56 8.57
CA LEU A 9 5.55 12.17 9.00
C LEU A 9 5.78 11.18 7.86
N MET A 10 5.19 11.43 6.69
CA MET A 10 5.39 10.60 5.50
C MET A 10 6.84 10.65 5.01
N ILE A 11 7.47 11.84 4.95
CA ILE A 11 8.88 11.99 4.57
C ILE A 11 9.78 11.20 5.52
N GLN A 12 9.56 11.32 6.83
CA GLN A 12 10.38 10.64 7.83
C GLN A 12 10.28 9.12 7.75
N LYS A 13 9.11 8.58 7.40
CA LYS A 13 8.87 7.13 7.41
C LYS A 13 9.15 6.46 6.07
N TYR A 14 8.89 7.15 4.95
CA TYR A 14 8.88 6.55 3.62
C TYR A 14 9.71 7.33 2.56
N GLY A 15 10.10 8.57 2.85
CA GLY A 15 10.84 9.43 1.91
C GLY A 15 9.95 10.44 1.16
N GLU A 16 10.60 11.34 0.42
CA GLU A 16 9.92 12.47 -0.24
C GLU A 16 9.06 12.06 -1.44
N ASP A 17 9.53 11.11 -2.24
CA ASP A 17 8.81 10.60 -3.43
C ASP A 17 7.43 10.00 -3.06
N GLU A 18 7.37 9.32 -1.92
CA GLU A 18 6.18 8.66 -1.40
C GLU A 18 5.09 9.66 -1.00
N VAL A 19 5.46 10.89 -0.61
CA VAL A 19 4.50 11.95 -0.30
C VAL A 19 3.74 12.38 -1.55
N HIS A 20 4.43 12.51 -2.67
CA HIS A 20 3.80 12.83 -3.94
C HIS A 20 2.81 11.75 -4.37
N LEU A 21 3.16 10.48 -4.17
CA LEU A 21 2.26 9.35 -4.43
C LEU A 21 1.03 9.40 -3.50
N ALA A 22 1.21 9.64 -2.21
CA ALA A 22 0.11 9.73 -1.23
C ALA A 22 -0.92 10.81 -1.56
N THR A 23 -0.49 11.94 -2.12
CA THR A 23 -1.39 13.01 -2.58
C THR A 23 -2.21 12.67 -3.83
N ARG A 24 -1.93 11.54 -4.48
CA ARG A 24 -2.59 11.10 -5.72
C ARG A 24 -3.23 9.71 -5.61
N THR A 25 -2.98 9.00 -4.53
CA THR A 25 -3.54 7.66 -4.30
C THR A 25 -4.92 7.80 -3.70
N ASN A 26 -5.94 7.43 -4.47
CA ASN A 26 -7.33 7.47 -4.03
C ASN A 26 -7.55 6.54 -2.82
N LEU A 27 -8.43 6.94 -1.89
CA LEU A 27 -8.79 6.17 -0.70
C LEU A 27 -9.36 4.77 -1.01
N MET A 28 -9.91 4.54 -2.21
CA MET A 28 -10.44 3.23 -2.61
C MET A 28 -9.38 2.11 -2.58
N TYR A 29 -8.09 2.47 -2.61
CA TYR A 29 -7.00 1.49 -2.57
C TYR A 29 -6.59 1.10 -1.16
N ILE A 30 -7.13 1.75 -0.13
CA ILE A 30 -6.79 1.41 1.27
C ILE A 30 -7.27 -0.01 1.59
N PRO A 31 -6.47 -0.81 2.32
CA PRO A 31 -6.87 -2.13 2.78
C PRO A 31 -8.16 -2.10 3.59
N TRP A 32 -9.06 -3.04 3.29
CA TRP A 32 -10.33 -3.18 4.01
C TRP A 32 -10.13 -3.32 5.52
N ASN A 33 -9.12 -4.09 5.94
CA ASN A 33 -8.79 -4.27 7.35
C ASN A 33 -8.42 -2.95 8.04
N THR A 34 -7.68 -2.08 7.35
CA THR A 34 -7.38 -0.74 7.85
C THR A 34 -8.64 0.09 7.99
N LEU A 35 -9.52 0.10 6.98
CA LEU A 35 -10.77 0.85 7.06
C LEU A 35 -11.68 0.34 8.19
N PHE A 36 -11.76 -0.99 8.36
CA PHE A 36 -12.51 -1.62 9.44
C PHE A 36 -11.97 -1.23 10.82
N ASP A 37 -10.65 -1.22 10.98
CA ASP A 37 -10.00 -0.78 12.19
C ASP A 37 -10.27 0.69 12.51
N LEU A 38 -10.22 1.55 11.51
CA LEU A 38 -10.56 2.97 11.67
C LEU A 38 -12.02 3.14 12.07
N ALA A 39 -12.93 2.39 11.45
CA ALA A 39 -14.34 2.38 11.82
C ALA A 39 -14.58 1.94 13.27
N ASN A 40 -13.85 0.93 13.76
CA ASN A 40 -13.95 0.50 15.15
C ASN A 40 -13.48 1.58 16.14
N ILE A 41 -12.63 2.51 15.70
CA ILE A 41 -12.20 3.66 16.50
C ILE A 41 -13.29 4.75 16.47
N THR A 42 -13.87 5.03 15.31
CA THR A 42 -14.67 6.26 15.11
C THR A 42 -16.19 6.10 15.21
N ASP A 43 -16.71 4.87 15.09
CA ASP A 43 -18.13 4.57 15.20
C ASP A 43 -18.70 4.44 16.62
N PRO A 44 -17.92 4.01 17.64
CA PRO A 44 -18.37 4.05 19.03
C PRO A 44 -18.80 5.47 19.45
N ARG A 45 -19.70 5.54 20.43
CA ARG A 45 -20.04 6.83 21.05
C ARG A 45 -18.89 7.22 21.98
N ASP A 46 -18.29 8.38 21.75
CA ASP A 46 -17.44 8.99 22.77
C ASP A 46 -18.30 9.32 24.00
N VAL A 47 -17.67 9.28 25.17
CA VAL A 47 -18.24 9.60 26.49
C VAL A 47 -18.84 11.01 26.51
N THR A 48 -18.33 11.90 25.64
CA THR A 48 -18.81 13.28 25.45
C THR A 48 -20.06 13.40 24.57
N GLY A 49 -20.55 12.31 23.98
CA GLY A 49 -21.70 12.30 23.08
C GLY A 49 -21.41 12.82 21.66
N ARG A 50 -20.22 13.38 21.41
CA ARG A 50 -19.73 13.58 20.03
C ARG A 50 -19.34 12.23 19.44
N ARG A 51 -19.49 12.11 18.11
CA ARG A 51 -19.15 10.87 17.41
C ARG A 51 -18.07 11.19 16.40
N ASP A 52 -16.96 10.48 16.48
CA ASP A 52 -15.79 10.78 15.65
C ASP A 52 -16.07 10.57 14.16
N PHE A 53 -17.00 9.68 13.79
CA PHE A 53 -17.46 9.58 12.40
C PHE A 53 -18.03 10.90 11.85
N HIS A 54 -18.62 11.76 12.69
CA HIS A 54 -19.12 13.06 12.26
C HIS A 54 -17.97 13.98 11.92
N VAL A 55 -16.93 13.98 12.76
CA VAL A 55 -15.69 14.70 12.55
C VAL A 55 -14.97 14.23 11.29
N VAL A 56 -14.94 12.91 11.05
CA VAL A 56 -14.40 12.32 9.81
C VAL A 56 -15.17 12.80 8.59
N GLY A 57 -16.51 12.73 8.62
CA GLY A 57 -17.36 13.18 7.52
C GLY A 57 -17.16 14.66 7.18
N GLU A 58 -17.18 15.53 8.20
CA GLU A 58 -16.93 16.96 8.03
C GLU A 58 -15.50 17.24 7.55
N GLY A 59 -14.53 16.46 8.03
CA GLY A 59 -13.13 16.53 7.60
C GLY A 59 -12.97 16.26 6.09
N PHE A 60 -13.81 15.39 5.53
CA PHE A 60 -13.86 15.15 4.08
C PHE A 60 -14.71 16.17 3.31
N GLY A 61 -15.39 17.09 4.00
CA GLY A 61 -16.24 18.13 3.43
C GLY A 61 -17.69 17.72 3.24
N LEU A 62 -18.15 16.64 3.88
CA LEU A 62 -19.58 16.32 3.93
C LEU A 62 -20.30 17.27 4.88
N THR A 63 -21.52 17.64 4.53
CA THR A 63 -22.42 18.40 5.40
C THR A 63 -23.00 17.51 6.50
N SER A 64 -23.40 18.09 7.63
CA SER A 64 -24.05 17.35 8.71
C SER A 64 -25.31 16.61 8.22
N VAL A 65 -26.05 17.18 7.26
CA VAL A 65 -27.23 16.55 6.63
C VAL A 65 -26.84 15.29 5.86
N GLU A 66 -25.77 15.33 5.06
CA GLU A 66 -25.28 14.15 4.34
C GLU A 66 -24.80 13.06 5.30
N ILE A 67 -24.11 13.42 6.38
CA ILE A 67 -23.64 12.48 7.40
C ILE A 67 -24.83 11.81 8.11
N ILE A 68 -25.86 12.59 8.47
CA ILE A 68 -27.10 12.05 9.05
C ILE A 68 -27.78 11.11 8.04
N ALA A 69 -27.89 11.50 6.77
CA ALA A 69 -28.48 10.65 5.74
C ALA A 69 -27.70 9.36 5.49
N ILE A 70 -26.36 9.38 5.60
CA ILE A 70 -25.53 8.15 5.57
C ILE A 70 -25.87 7.27 6.78
N ARG A 71 -25.86 7.84 7.98
CA ARG A 71 -26.16 7.11 9.21
C ARG A 71 -27.55 6.46 9.19
N GLU A 72 -28.58 7.17 8.73
CA GLU A 72 -29.94 6.64 8.66
C GLU A 72 -30.09 5.51 7.64
N ARG A 73 -29.33 5.55 6.53
CA ARG A 73 -29.31 4.46 5.53
C ARG A 73 -28.52 3.23 6.00
N LYS A 74 -27.64 3.40 6.98
CA LYS A 74 -26.63 2.41 7.37
C LYS A 74 -26.81 1.97 8.83
N ARG A 75 -28.05 1.84 9.31
CA ARG A 75 -28.39 1.54 10.71
C ARG A 75 -27.72 0.27 11.28
N GLU A 76 -27.40 -0.71 10.43
CA GLU A 76 -26.77 -1.99 10.81
C GLU A 76 -25.29 -2.10 10.39
N SER A 77 -24.72 -1.05 9.81
CA SER A 77 -23.38 -1.08 9.22
C SER A 77 -22.55 0.12 9.66
N SER A 78 -21.24 0.02 9.55
CA SER A 78 -20.35 1.11 9.95
C SER A 78 -20.64 2.41 9.18
N VAL A 79 -20.87 3.50 9.92
CA VAL A 79 -21.12 4.83 9.35
C VAL A 79 -19.82 5.37 8.74
N THR A 80 -18.70 5.19 9.43
CA THR A 80 -17.38 5.57 8.94
C THR A 80 -17.03 4.86 7.63
N MET A 81 -17.31 3.56 7.51
CA MET A 81 -17.10 2.83 6.25
C MET A 81 -17.94 3.40 5.10
N ALA A 82 -19.19 3.76 5.38
CA ALA A 82 -20.07 4.35 4.37
C ALA A 82 -19.62 5.77 3.97
N ILE A 83 -19.06 6.55 4.91
CA ILE A 83 -18.40 7.83 4.60
C ILE A 83 -17.22 7.58 3.66
N PHE A 84 -16.34 6.62 3.97
CA PHE A 84 -15.21 6.27 3.11
C PHE A 84 -15.63 5.85 1.71
N GLU A 85 -16.65 5.01 1.59
CA GLU A 85 -17.22 4.63 0.29
C GLU A 85 -17.72 5.85 -0.49
N THR A 86 -18.39 6.79 0.18
CA THR A 86 -18.92 8.01 -0.44
C THR A 86 -17.78 8.91 -0.93
N VAL A 87 -16.77 9.16 -0.08
CA VAL A 87 -15.73 10.16 -0.38
C VAL A 87 -14.62 9.63 -1.29
N SER A 88 -14.40 8.32 -1.32
CA SER A 88 -13.48 7.69 -2.28
C SER A 88 -13.91 7.92 -3.73
N ARG A 89 -15.22 7.91 -3.99
CA ARG A 89 -15.80 8.26 -5.31
C ARG A 89 -15.57 9.73 -5.69
N ASN A 90 -15.39 10.61 -4.70
CA ASN A 90 -15.12 12.04 -4.89
C ASN A 90 -13.62 12.37 -5.03
N GLY A 91 -12.77 11.36 -5.25
CA GLY A 91 -11.35 11.58 -5.51
C GLY A 91 -10.51 11.91 -4.27
N LYS A 92 -11.04 11.71 -3.05
CA LYS A 92 -10.25 11.90 -1.83
C LYS A 92 -9.06 10.95 -1.80
N THR A 93 -7.97 11.44 -1.25
CA THR A 93 -6.65 10.81 -1.33
C THR A 93 -6.20 10.29 0.03
N TYR A 94 -5.24 9.38 0.01
CA TYR A 94 -4.59 8.87 1.22
C TYR A 94 -4.01 9.99 2.09
N MET A 95 -3.50 11.05 1.45
CA MET A 95 -3.04 12.23 2.17
C MET A 95 -4.17 12.99 2.87
N ASP A 96 -5.35 13.10 2.25
CA ASP A 96 -6.51 13.74 2.89
C ASP A 96 -6.90 13.02 4.17
N LEU A 97 -6.90 11.68 4.14
CA LEU A 97 -7.16 10.84 5.31
C LEU A 97 -6.17 11.14 6.45
N LEU A 98 -4.87 11.12 6.17
CA LEU A 98 -3.84 11.44 7.17
C LEU A 98 -4.02 12.84 7.76
N VAL A 99 -4.34 13.83 6.93
CA VAL A 99 -4.54 15.21 7.37
C VAL A 99 -5.75 15.34 8.29
N ILE A 100 -6.84 14.62 8.02
CA ILE A 100 -8.05 14.64 8.85
C ILE A 100 -7.75 14.02 10.21
N TRP A 101 -7.12 12.85 10.25
CA TRP A 101 -6.77 12.17 11.50
C TRP A 101 -5.85 13.03 12.38
N LEU A 102 -4.85 13.66 11.78
CA LEU A 102 -3.96 14.57 12.51
C LEU A 102 -4.64 15.85 12.97
N ARG A 103 -5.49 16.44 12.13
CA ARG A 103 -6.17 17.70 12.46
C ARG A 103 -7.10 17.54 13.65
N HIS A 104 -7.75 16.39 13.74
CA HIS A 104 -8.77 16.11 14.75
C HIS A 104 -8.26 15.23 15.88
N ALA A 105 -6.96 14.90 15.90
CA ALA A 105 -6.33 14.03 16.90
C ALA A 105 -7.09 12.71 17.10
N ILE A 106 -7.58 12.12 16.00
CA ILE A 106 -8.28 10.83 16.01
C ILE A 106 -7.24 9.72 16.17
N ASP A 107 -7.52 8.77 17.06
CA ASP A 107 -6.66 7.60 17.25
C ASP A 107 -6.53 6.75 15.98
N GLY A 108 -5.49 5.92 15.94
CA GLY A 108 -5.26 4.99 14.82
C GLY A 108 -4.40 5.52 13.67
N ILE A 109 -3.72 6.65 13.85
CA ILE A 109 -2.81 7.19 12.82
C ILE A 109 -1.72 6.19 12.40
N ASN A 110 -1.23 5.38 13.34
CA ASN A 110 -0.23 4.35 13.05
C ASN A 110 -0.79 3.30 12.08
N LYS A 111 -2.06 2.90 12.25
CA LYS A 111 -2.74 1.97 11.34
C LYS A 111 -2.86 2.52 9.93
N ILE A 112 -3.12 3.84 9.81
CA ILE A 112 -3.11 4.51 8.51
C ILE A 112 -1.73 4.36 7.90
N LEU A 113 -0.67 4.84 8.58
CA LEU A 113 0.70 4.80 8.06
C LEU A 113 1.13 3.38 7.67
N GLU A 114 0.92 2.39 8.54
CA GLU A 114 1.26 0.98 8.29
C GLU A 114 0.59 0.40 7.04
N SER A 115 -0.60 0.90 6.68
CA SER A 115 -1.31 0.48 5.47
C SER A 115 -0.73 1.04 4.16
N TRP A 116 0.18 2.01 4.22
CA TRP A 116 0.70 2.69 3.03
C TRP A 116 1.32 1.75 1.97
N PRO A 117 2.24 0.83 2.33
CA PRO A 117 2.86 -0.05 1.33
C PRO A 117 1.85 -0.94 0.61
N GLU A 118 0.89 -1.50 1.35
CA GLU A 118 -0.17 -2.32 0.74
C GLU A 118 -1.11 -1.49 -0.12
N THR A 119 -1.45 -0.27 0.31
CA THR A 119 -2.25 0.69 -0.46
C THR A 119 -1.59 0.98 -1.82
N LEU A 120 -0.29 1.23 -1.81
CA LEU A 120 0.46 1.51 -3.04
C LEU A 120 0.51 0.28 -3.96
N GLN A 121 0.75 -0.91 -3.42
CA GLN A 121 0.72 -2.16 -4.20
C GLN A 121 -0.66 -2.38 -4.84
N ARG A 122 -1.75 -2.13 -4.13
CA ARG A 122 -3.12 -2.24 -4.65
C ARG A 122 -3.37 -1.27 -5.80
N LYS A 123 -2.93 -0.01 -5.66
CA LYS A 123 -2.99 0.99 -6.74
C LYS A 123 -2.20 0.52 -7.96
N MET A 124 -0.93 0.13 -7.79
CA MET A 124 -0.08 -0.33 -8.89
C MET A 124 -0.70 -1.54 -9.62
N ARG A 125 -1.22 -2.54 -8.89
CA ARG A 125 -1.93 -3.68 -9.49
C ARG A 125 -3.18 -3.26 -10.26
N SER A 126 -3.88 -2.23 -9.79
CA SER A 126 -5.03 -1.67 -10.51
C SER A 126 -4.61 -0.97 -11.81
N GLU A 127 -3.58 -0.15 -11.78
CA GLU A 127 -3.06 0.57 -12.96
C GLU A 127 -2.51 -0.41 -14.00
N LEU A 128 -1.78 -1.44 -13.57
CA LEU A 128 -1.29 -2.51 -14.45
C LEU A 128 -2.43 -3.26 -15.16
N ARG A 129 -3.53 -3.56 -14.46
CA ARG A 129 -4.71 -4.19 -15.06
C ARG A 129 -5.40 -3.29 -16.08
N ASN A 130 -5.48 -1.98 -15.79
CA ASN A 130 -6.10 -1.02 -16.69
C ASN A 130 -5.27 -0.77 -17.95
N HIS A 131 -3.93 -0.83 -17.85
CA HIS A 131 -3.03 -0.66 -19.00
C HIS A 131 -2.77 -1.96 -19.78
N ASN A 132 -3.02 -3.14 -19.18
CA ASN A 132 -2.90 -4.42 -19.86
C ASN A 132 -4.10 -5.33 -19.55
N PRO A 133 -5.27 -5.09 -20.15
CA PRO A 133 -6.48 -5.88 -19.88
C PRO A 133 -6.34 -7.37 -20.23
N ARG A 134 -5.34 -7.73 -21.06
CA ARG A 134 -5.02 -9.13 -21.43
C ARG A 134 -4.22 -9.89 -20.37
N ALA A 135 -3.61 -9.22 -19.39
CA ALA A 135 -2.89 -9.89 -18.30
C ALA A 135 -3.81 -10.59 -17.29
N SER A 136 -5.12 -10.34 -17.35
CA SER A 136 -6.13 -10.94 -16.46
C SER A 136 -6.38 -12.45 -16.71
N PHE A 137 -5.80 -13.02 -17.78
CA PHE A 137 -5.99 -14.43 -18.16
C PHE A 137 -4.75 -15.30 -17.93
N LEU A 138 -3.67 -14.75 -17.38
CA LEU A 138 -2.51 -15.57 -16.99
C LEU A 138 -2.72 -16.05 -15.56
N THR A 139 -2.99 -17.35 -15.46
CA THR A 139 -3.00 -18.18 -14.26
C THR A 139 -1.81 -17.90 -13.33
N PRO A 140 -1.91 -18.22 -12.03
CA PRO A 140 -0.80 -18.01 -11.11
C PRO A 140 0.38 -18.85 -11.58
N VAL A 141 1.43 -18.18 -12.07
CA VAL A 141 2.76 -18.76 -12.11
C VAL A 141 3.09 -19.05 -10.65
N GLN A 142 3.06 -20.34 -10.27
CA GLN A 142 3.70 -20.81 -9.05
C GLN A 142 5.13 -20.27 -9.06
N THR A 143 5.39 -19.26 -8.23
CA THR A 143 6.76 -18.89 -7.89
C THR A 143 7.32 -20.00 -7.01
N SER A 144 7.94 -21.01 -7.62
CA SER A 144 8.95 -21.78 -6.92
C SER A 144 10.13 -20.83 -6.70
N TRP A 145 10.35 -20.47 -5.44
CA TRP A 145 11.59 -19.86 -5.01
C TRP A 145 12.65 -20.95 -4.94
N ASP A 146 13.17 -21.36 -6.09
CA ASP A 146 14.42 -22.12 -6.14
C ASP A 146 15.57 -21.13 -6.29
N CYS A 147 16.25 -20.85 -5.17
CA CYS A 147 17.55 -20.22 -5.14
C CYS A 147 18.57 -21.06 -5.93
N PRO A 148 19.29 -20.53 -6.92
CA PRO A 148 20.52 -21.15 -7.37
C PRO A 148 21.66 -20.70 -6.44
N SER A 149 21.93 -21.51 -5.43
CA SER A 149 23.24 -21.53 -4.78
C SER A 149 24.22 -22.26 -5.69
N THR A 150 25.06 -21.54 -6.43
CA THR A 150 26.45 -21.95 -6.74
C THR A 150 27.19 -20.86 -7.52
N LEU A 151 27.80 -19.94 -6.77
CA LEU A 151 29.00 -19.25 -7.20
C LEU A 151 30.17 -20.05 -6.63
N GLN A 152 30.78 -20.93 -7.43
CA GLN A 152 32.16 -21.38 -7.17
C GLN A 152 32.87 -21.80 -8.46
N SER A 153 33.90 -21.00 -8.78
CA SER A 153 35.19 -21.32 -9.38
C SER A 153 35.29 -21.78 -10.85
N ASN A 154 35.97 -20.90 -11.59
CA ASN A 154 36.60 -21.06 -12.91
C ASN A 154 37.61 -22.22 -13.02
N HIS A 155 37.87 -22.61 -14.28
CA HIS A 155 39.10 -23.22 -14.82
C HIS A 155 39.48 -24.66 -14.44
N ARG A 156 39.29 -25.61 -15.38
CA ARG A 156 40.36 -26.48 -15.93
C ARG A 156 39.78 -27.36 -17.07
N PHE A 157 40.21 -27.11 -18.31
CA PHE A 157 41.28 -27.85 -19.00
C PHE A 157 40.89 -29.29 -19.33
N THR A 158 40.38 -29.48 -20.55
CA THR A 158 40.07 -30.78 -21.14
C THR A 158 41.38 -31.52 -21.47
N SER A 159 41.64 -32.62 -20.76
CA SER A 159 42.65 -33.60 -21.16
C SER A 159 41.97 -34.68 -22.00
N ARG A 160 42.16 -34.62 -23.33
CA ARG A 160 41.97 -35.77 -24.22
C ARG A 160 43.36 -36.37 -24.48
N ARG A 161 43.51 -37.63 -24.06
CA ARG A 161 44.59 -38.53 -24.52
C ARG A 161 44.53 -38.63 -26.04
N ASN A 162 45.67 -38.46 -26.69
CA ASN A 162 46.06 -39.26 -27.84
C ASN A 162 47.57 -39.16 -28.11
N SER A 163 48.15 -40.34 -28.35
CA SER A 163 49.39 -40.64 -29.10
C SER A 163 50.75 -40.12 -28.58
N ILE A 164 51.54 -41.06 -28.08
CA ILE A 164 53.02 -41.07 -28.17
C ILE A 164 53.37 -41.50 -29.60
N PRO A 165 54.33 -40.84 -30.26
CA PRO A 165 55.56 -41.54 -30.61
C PRO A 165 56.84 -40.75 -30.26
N ASP A 166 57.84 -41.56 -29.93
CA ASP A 166 59.29 -41.44 -30.03
C ASP A 166 59.96 -40.19 -30.62
N GLU A 167 61.12 -39.85 -30.02
CA GLU A 167 62.47 -39.83 -30.62
C GLU A 167 63.35 -38.62 -30.22
N HIS A 168 64.58 -38.96 -29.79
CA HIS A 168 65.83 -38.19 -29.77
C HIS A 168 65.99 -37.02 -28.77
N HIS A 169 66.88 -37.17 -27.77
CA HIS A 169 68.25 -36.60 -27.74
C HIS A 169 68.27 -35.08 -28.05
N VAL A 170 68.76 -34.23 -27.15
CA VAL A 170 70.19 -33.94 -26.95
C VAL A 170 70.37 -33.14 -25.65
N ARG A 171 71.39 -33.50 -24.86
CA ARG A 171 71.95 -32.72 -23.75
C ARG A 171 72.74 -31.53 -24.31
N ILE A 172 72.65 -30.36 -23.67
CA ILE A 172 73.83 -29.56 -23.26
C ILE A 172 73.52 -28.94 -21.90
#